data_AF-A0A7J3BD39-F1
#
_entry.id   AF-A0A7J3BD39-F1
#
_cell.length_a   1.000
_cell.length_b   1.000
_cell.length_c   1.000
_cell.angle_alpha   90.00
_cell.angle_beta   90.00
_cell.angle_gamma   90.00
#
_symmetry.space_group_name_H-M   'P 1'
#
loop_
_entity.id
_entity.type
_entity.pdbx_description
1 polymer ?
#
loop_
_entity_poly.entity_id
_entity_poly.type
_entity_poly.pdbx_seq_one_letter_code
_entity_poly.pdbx_strand_id
1 'polypeptide(L)'
;MVGIVFRGGLWIEGAMKTKIRVDGLDATEKISDMIRYSAHYPQLRVIMLHGSTFAGFNIIDGDEMVERTKRPVIAATKERPDLAKIEKAI
;
A
#
# COMPACT_ATOMS: atom_id res chain seq x y z
N MET A 1 1.74 -9.61 -2.70
CA MET A 1 1.73 -8.18 -3.10
C MET A 1 3.03 -7.84 -3.80
N VAL A 2 2.95 -7.05 -4.86
CA VAL A 2 4.09 -6.54 -5.62
C VAL A 2 4.04 -5.01 -5.58
N GLY A 3 5.17 -4.36 -5.28
CA GLY A 3 5.34 -2.91 -5.40
C GLY A 3 6.32 -2.59 -6.52
N ILE A 4 6.03 -1.57 -7.32
CA ILE A 4 6.89 -1.09 -8.41
C ILE A 4 7.39 0.30 -8.06
N VAL A 5 8.69 0.52 -8.21
CA VAL A 5 9.32 1.82 -7.98
C VAL A 5 9.45 2.55 -9.31
N PHE A 6 8.91 3.76 -9.36
CA PHE A 6 8.99 4.63 -10.52
C PHE A 6 9.83 5.88 -10.22
N ARG A 7 10.62 6.33 -11.20
CA ARG A 7 11.29 7.64 -11.21
C ARG A 7 10.68 8.51 -12.31
N GLY A 8 10.28 9.73 -11.95
CA GLY A 8 9.72 10.70 -12.88
C GLY A 8 8.43 10.24 -13.58
N GLY A 9 7.70 9.27 -13.00
CA GLY A 9 6.45 8.72 -13.55
C GLY A 9 6.58 7.78 -14.74
N LEU A 10 7.75 7.70 -15.40
CA LEU A 10 7.93 6.97 -16.66
C LEU A 10 8.95 5.83 -16.58
N TRP A 11 9.88 5.88 -15.62
CA TRP A 11 10.98 4.92 -15.55
C TRP A 11 10.78 3.94 -14.41
N ILE A 12 10.72 2.64 -14.72
CA ILE A 12 10.72 1.58 -13.70
C ILE A 12 12.14 1.40 -13.19
N GLU A 13 12.35 1.61 -11.90
CA GLU A 13 13.66 1.43 -11.25
C GLU A 13 13.80 0.08 -10.56
N GLY A 14 12.68 -0.53 -10.17
CA GLY A 14 12.73 -1.78 -9.42
C GLY A 14 11.35 -2.31 -9.05
N ALA A 15 11.36 -3.55 -8.57
CA ALA A 15 10.18 -4.23 -8.06
C ALA A 15 10.50 -4.87 -6.70
N MET A 16 9.50 -4.87 -5.82
CA MET A 16 9.56 -5.48 -4.49
C MET A 16 8.39 -6.44 -4.34
N LYS A 17 8.56 -7.49 -3.53
CA LYS A 17 7.48 -8.45 -3.24
C LYS A 17 7.40 -8.75 -1.75
N THR A 18 6.18 -8.93 -1.27
CA THR A 18 5.87 -9.46 0.05
C THR A 18 4.62 -10.33 -0.01
N LYS A 19 4.44 -11.20 0.98
CA LYS A 19 3.23 -12.01 1.14
C LYS A 19 2.39 -11.41 2.27
N ILE A 20 1.09 -11.31 2.03
CA ILE A 20 0.07 -10.89 2.99
C ILE A 20 -0.95 -12.02 3.10
N ARG A 21 -1.63 -12.12 4.24
CA ARG A 21 -2.73 -13.09 4.41
C ARG A 21 -3.96 -12.62 3.64
N VAL A 22 -4.71 -13.57 3.08
CA VAL A 22 -6.05 -13.32 2.51
C VAL A 22 -6.98 -13.01 3.67
N ASP A 23 -7.73 -11.91 3.58
CA ASP A 23 -8.62 -11.40 4.65
C ASP A 23 -7.95 -11.28 6.03
N GLY A 24 -6.62 -11.07 6.04
CA GLY A 24 -5.85 -10.86 7.27
C GLY A 24 -5.87 -9.41 7.74
N LEU A 25 -5.02 -9.11 8.72
CA LEU A 25 -4.77 -7.76 9.25
C LEU A 25 -3.28 -7.39 9.16
N ASP A 26 -2.54 -8.07 8.28
CA ASP A 26 -1.08 -7.94 8.17
C ASP A 26 -0.62 -7.10 6.98
N ALA A 27 -1.54 -6.54 6.17
CA ALA A 27 -1.17 -5.76 5.00
C ALA A 27 -0.33 -4.52 5.38
N THR A 28 -0.80 -3.70 6.32
CA THR A 28 -0.10 -2.46 6.73
C THR A 28 1.35 -2.74 7.14
N GLU A 29 1.57 -3.71 8.04
CA GLU A 29 2.89 -4.07 8.54
C GLU A 29 3.78 -4.65 7.43
N LYS A 30 3.31 -5.67 6.70
CA LYS A 30 4.10 -6.36 5.67
C LYS A 30 4.51 -5.45 4.52
N ILE A 31 3.65 -4.52 4.12
CA ILE A 31 3.92 -3.59 3.01
C ILE A 31 4.86 -2.48 3.49
N SER A 32 4.63 -1.95 4.69
CA SER A 32 5.52 -0.94 5.28
C SER A 32 6.94 -1.47 5.43
N ASP A 33 7.09 -2.71 5.89
CA ASP A 33 8.41 -3.35 6.05
C ASP A 33 9.07 -3.62 4.69
N MET A 34 8.30 -4.10 3.71
CA MET A 34 8.81 -4.26 2.33
C MET A 34 9.36 -2.94 1.79
N ILE A 35 8.69 -1.82 2.04
CA ILE A 35 9.12 -0.50 1.59
C ILE A 35 10.36 -0.04 2.36
N ARG A 36 10.34 -0.07 3.70
CA ARG A 36 11.42 0.42 4.57
C ARG A 36 12.74 -0.31 4.38
N TYR A 37 12.69 -1.63 4.17
CA TYR A 37 13.88 -2.45 4.01
C TYR A 37 14.36 -2.55 2.55
N SER A 38 13.69 -1.86 1.62
CA SER A 38 14.15 -1.78 0.24
C SER A 38 15.32 -0.82 0.08
N ALA A 39 16.22 -1.11 -0.87
CA ALA A 39 17.29 -0.19 -1.26
C ALA A 39 16.75 1.15 -1.82
N HIS A 40 15.49 1.20 -2.24
CA HIS A 40 14.86 2.38 -2.80
C HIS A 40 14.33 3.35 -1.74
N TYR A 41 14.14 2.92 -0.48
CA TYR A 41 13.51 3.73 0.56
C TYR A 41 14.06 5.17 0.73
N PRO A 42 15.38 5.42 0.67
CA PRO A 42 15.93 6.77 0.81
C PRO A 42 15.45 7.75 -0.27
N GLN A 43 15.16 7.24 -1.48
CA GLN A 43 14.74 8.04 -2.63
C GLN A 43 13.22 8.08 -2.85
N LEU A 44 12.44 7.22 -2.16
CA LEU A 44 10.98 7.24 -2.25
C LEU A 44 10.42 8.54 -1.67
N ARG A 45 9.50 9.17 -2.40
CA ARG A 45 8.87 10.46 -2.01
C ARG A 45 7.40 10.32 -1.64
N VAL A 46 6.72 9.34 -2.23
CA VAL A 46 5.29 9.07 -2.04
C VAL A 46 5.04 7.59 -2.22
N ILE A 47 4.10 7.04 -1.46
CA ILE A 47 3.60 5.68 -1.62
C ILE A 47 2.22 5.78 -2.25
N MET A 48 2.01 5.09 -3.36
CA MET A 48 0.71 5.02 -4.03
C MET A 48 0.15 3.60 -3.93
N LEU A 49 -1.08 3.49 -3.46
CA LEU A 49 -1.80 2.24 -3.28
C LEU A 49 -2.97 2.18 -4.27
N HIS A 50 -3.23 1.01 -4.83
CA HIS A 50 -4.40 0.76 -5.67
C HIS A 50 -5.60 0.40 -4.80
N GLY A 51 -6.06 1.37 -4.01
CA GLY A 51 -7.12 1.23 -3.02
C GLY A 51 -6.62 1.01 -1.59
N SER A 52 -7.58 0.90 -0.66
CA SER A 52 -7.36 0.78 0.79
C SER A 52 -7.41 -0.66 1.31
N THR A 53 -7.84 -1.63 0.50
CA THR A 53 -7.89 -3.04 0.88
C THR A 53 -7.16 -3.91 -0.14
N PHE A 54 -6.53 -4.97 0.35
CA PHE A 54 -5.82 -5.95 -0.46
C PHE A 54 -6.29 -7.36 -0.10
N ALA A 55 -6.17 -8.29 -1.04
CA ALA A 55 -6.51 -9.71 -0.82
C ALA A 55 -7.88 -9.93 -0.14
N GLY A 56 -8.91 -9.19 -0.61
CA GLY A 56 -10.24 -9.13 0.00
C GLY A 56 -10.35 -7.98 0.99
N PHE A 57 -10.45 -8.30 2.28
CA PHE A 57 -10.68 -7.35 3.38
C PHE A 57 -9.42 -7.02 4.21
N ASN A 58 -8.22 -7.29 3.71
CA ASN A 58 -6.98 -6.91 4.42
C ASN A 58 -6.75 -5.41 4.25
N ILE A 59 -7.31 -4.63 5.20
CA ILE A 59 -7.32 -3.18 5.20
C ILE A 59 -5.91 -2.64 5.46
N ILE A 60 -5.54 -1.61 4.71
CA ILE A 60 -4.37 -0.78 5.01
C ILE A 60 -4.82 0.43 5.81
N ASP A 61 -4.22 0.56 7.00
CA ASP A 61 -4.29 1.77 7.79
C ASP A 61 -3.28 2.79 7.22
N GLY A 62 -3.82 3.90 6.69
CA GLY A 62 -3.01 4.96 6.07
C GLY A 62 -2.18 5.72 7.09
N ASP A 63 -2.71 5.96 8.29
CA ASP A 63 -2.03 6.70 9.34
C ASP A 63 -0.88 5.87 9.92
N GLU A 64 -1.12 4.59 10.19
CA GLU A 64 -0.08 3.65 10.63
C GLU A 64 1.00 3.50 9.55
N MET A 65 0.64 3.41 8.26
CA MET A 65 1.61 3.32 7.18
C MET A 65 2.46 4.60 7.08
N VAL A 66 1.87 5.78 7.20
CA VAL A 66 2.61 7.07 7.26
C VAL A 66 3.55 7.08 8.46
N GLU A 67 3.11 6.62 9.62
CA GLU A 67 3.93 6.56 10.82
C GLU A 67 5.12 5.61 10.65
N ARG A 68 4.90 4.40 10.11
CA ARG A 68 5.95 3.40 9.89
C ARG A 68 6.95 3.84 8.83
N THR A 69 6.45 4.34 7.70
CA THR A 69 7.27 4.62 6.51
C THR A 69 7.81 6.03 6.47
N LYS A 70 7.30 6.96 7.28
CA LYS A 70 7.65 8.40 7.22
C LYS A 70 7.56 8.95 5.80
N ARG A 71 6.60 8.46 5.02
CA ARG A 71 6.30 8.89 3.65
C ARG A 71 4.80 9.18 3.52
N PRO A 72 4.41 10.18 2.72
CA PRO A 72 3.01 10.38 2.35
C PRO A 72 2.45 9.15 1.63
N VAL A 73 1.21 8.80 1.94
CA VAL A 73 0.48 7.67 1.35
C VAL A 73 -0.73 8.20 0.60
N ILE A 74 -0.94 7.74 -0.63
CA ILE A 74 -2.09 8.06 -1.45
C ILE A 74 -2.76 6.74 -1.85
N ALA A 75 -4.00 6.52 -1.39
CA ALA A 75 -4.85 5.45 -1.91
C ALA A 75 -5.64 5.99 -3.10
N ALA A 76 -5.36 5.47 -4.29
CA ALA A 76 -6.07 5.82 -5.51
C ALA A 76 -7.01 4.68 -5.92
N THR A 77 -8.30 4.99 -6.02
CA THR A 77 -9.32 4.07 -6.54
C THR A 77 -9.89 4.66 -7.83
N LYS A 78 -10.26 3.80 -8.79
CA LYS A 78 -10.93 4.24 -10.02
C LYS A 78 -12.35 4.71 -9.74
N GLU A 79 -13.05 4.00 -8.86
CA GLU A 79 -14.44 4.25 -8.50
C GLU A 79 -14.51 4.75 -7.07
N ARG A 80 -15.47 5.64 -6.82
CA ARG A 80 -15.72 6.13 -5.48
C ARG A 80 -16.23 4.96 -4.63
N PRO A 81 -15.59 4.62 -3.50
CA PRO A 81 -16.02 3.51 -2.67
C PRO A 81 -17.45 3.73 -2.17
N ASP A 82 -18.29 2.71 -2.32
CA ASP A 82 -19.65 2.67 -1.78
C ASP A 82 -19.58 2.29 -0.30
N LEU A 83 -19.46 3.31 0.55
CA LEU A 83 -19.29 3.14 2.00
C LEU A 83 -20.43 2.31 2.62
N ALA A 84 -21.66 2.46 2.12
CA ALA A 84 -22.83 1.75 2.66
C ALA A 84 -22.79 0.24 2.36
N LYS A 85 -22.21 -0.18 1.22
CA LYS A 85 -21.98 -1.61 0.94
C LYS A 85 -20.84 -2.17 1.78
N ILE A 86 -19.80 -1.39 2.01
CA ILE A 86 -18.65 -1.82 2.81
C ILE A 86 -19.09 -2.04 4.26
N GLU A 87 -19.84 -1.11 4.86
CA GLU A 87 -20.38 -1.27 6.23
C GLU A 87 -21.27 -2.50 6.42
N LYS A 88 -21.92 -2.99 5.35
CA LYS A 88 -22.77 -4.19 5.41
C LYS A 88 -22.00 -5.51 5.29
N ALA A 89 -20.77 -5.46 4.79
CA ALA A 89 -19.96 -6.64 4.50
C ALA A 89 -18.89 -6.92 5.57
N ILE A 90 -18.67 -5.96 6.47
CA ILE A 90 -17.81 -6.04 7.66
C ILE A 90 -18.69 -6.41 8.86
#